data_AF-A0A7X7MHQ8-F1
#
_entry.id   AF-A0A7X7MHQ8-F1
#
_cell.length_a   1.000
_cell.length_b   1.000
_cell.length_c   1.000
_cell.angle_alpha   90.00
_cell.angle_beta   90.00
_cell.angle_gamma   90.00
#
_symmetry.space_group_name_H-M   'P 1'
#
loop_
_entity.id
_entity.type
_entity.pdbx_description
1 polymer ?
#
loop_
_entity_poly.entity_id
_entity_poly.type
_entity_poly.pdbx_seq_one_letter_code
_entity_poly.pdbx_strand_id
1 'polypeptide(L)'
;MRKSMDKPDIMAPAGFMAARQQLLQNQTSALDSYVQGIAAVSALAPVRRQELFSAEEDWVRRAIGSGSPSELFDWALRLLQHAHPVPGMGPKATALNEDIPVPVLIVAGGVKTLNDDDLHNLTNMLALAFSGLRGTVISGGTDGGVPGCVGAATAVQGQKRSFKLIGVRPEHLPAGVRADSRYDLAISAGRDRFSLTQVLHYWEMLSAAGVPPAEVRLLGYGGGTISAFEYRLALALGGIVGVVEGSGAAAEALLNDPFWRCLPNLFALSCNGKTLQDFIHGQLQETTPP
;
A
#
# COMPACT_ATOMS: atom_id res chain seq x y z
N MET A 1 -32.55 33.16 16.91
CA MET A 1 -31.66 32.06 17.37
C MET A 1 -32.10 30.78 16.69
N ARG A 2 -31.36 30.30 15.68
CA ARG A 2 -31.61 28.98 15.07
C ARG A 2 -31.05 27.93 16.03
N LYS A 3 -31.90 26.99 16.46
CA LYS A 3 -31.51 25.82 17.24
C LYS A 3 -30.49 25.01 16.43
N SER A 4 -29.37 24.68 17.08
CA SER A 4 -28.47 23.60 16.68
C SER A 4 -29.31 22.35 16.45
N MET A 5 -29.44 21.90 15.20
CA MET A 5 -29.84 20.52 14.93
C MET A 5 -28.63 19.68 15.29
N ASP A 6 -28.70 19.01 16.44
CA ASP A 6 -27.79 17.91 16.75
C ASP A 6 -27.87 16.93 15.60
N LYS A 7 -26.78 16.81 14.84
CA LYS A 7 -26.63 15.75 13.86
C LYS A 7 -26.76 14.43 14.62
N PRO A 8 -27.54 13.45 14.13
CA PRO A 8 -27.62 12.14 14.78
C PRO A 8 -26.21 11.60 14.97
N ASP A 9 -25.93 11.04 16.15
CA ASP A 9 -24.62 10.53 16.51
C ASP A 9 -24.26 9.40 15.52
N ILE A 10 -23.42 9.74 14.54
CA ILE A 10 -22.98 8.81 13.51
C ILE A 10 -22.00 7.88 14.21
N MET A 11 -22.47 6.69 14.59
CA MET A 11 -21.61 5.69 15.22
C MET A 11 -20.48 5.34 14.25
N ALA A 12 -19.25 5.64 14.66
CA ALA A 12 -18.06 5.32 13.89
C ALA A 12 -17.86 3.79 13.85
N PRO A 13 -17.38 3.24 12.73
CA PRO A 13 -16.96 1.84 12.67
C PRO A 13 -15.97 1.51 13.79
N ALA A 14 -16.00 0.28 14.28
CA ALA A 14 -15.13 -0.19 15.37
C ALA A 14 -13.64 0.10 15.13
N GLY A 15 -13.19 -0.02 13.86
CA GLY A 15 -11.82 0.32 13.47
C GLY A 15 -11.45 1.77 13.75
N PHE A 16 -12.30 2.75 13.40
CA PHE A 16 -12.07 4.16 13.73
C PHE A 16 -12.14 4.40 15.23
N MET A 17 -13.07 3.79 15.95
CA MET A 17 -13.12 3.94 17.42
C MET A 17 -11.83 3.46 18.10
N ALA A 18 -11.31 2.30 17.70
CA ALA A 18 -10.04 1.78 18.20
C ALA A 18 -8.86 2.68 17.79
N ALA A 19 -8.85 3.15 16.54
CA ALA A 19 -7.83 4.04 16.03
C ALA A 19 -7.74 5.34 16.82
N ARG A 20 -8.88 5.96 17.15
CA ARG A 20 -8.96 7.17 17.98
C ARG A 20 -8.27 6.99 19.33
N GLN A 21 -8.59 5.90 20.03
CA GLN A 21 -8.00 5.60 21.33
C GLN A 21 -6.48 5.40 21.23
N GLN A 22 -6.04 4.60 20.26
CA GLN A 22 -4.62 4.29 20.03
C GLN A 22 -3.83 5.54 19.61
N LEU A 23 -4.45 6.41 18.80
CA LEU A 23 -3.84 7.65 18.32
C LEU A 23 -3.61 8.62 19.47
N LEU A 24 -4.58 8.78 20.37
CA LEU A 24 -4.43 9.58 21.59
C LEU A 24 -3.35 9.02 22.53
N GLN A 25 -3.10 7.71 22.48
CA GLN A 25 -2.04 7.04 23.21
C GLN A 25 -0.70 7.00 22.44
N ASN A 26 -0.62 7.67 21.28
CA ASN A 26 0.55 7.70 20.40
C ASN A 26 1.07 6.30 20.00
N GLN A 27 0.15 5.36 19.76
CA GLN A 27 0.47 3.99 19.36
C GLN A 27 0.37 3.83 17.83
N THR A 28 1.40 3.26 17.22
CA THR A 28 1.44 3.01 15.77
C THR A 28 0.37 2.02 15.28
N SER A 29 -0.16 1.17 16.16
CA SER A 29 -1.32 0.32 15.90
C SER A 29 -2.57 1.10 15.47
N ALA A 30 -2.64 2.40 15.79
CA ALA A 30 -3.71 3.29 15.32
C ALA A 30 -3.89 3.24 13.80
N LEU A 31 -2.79 3.12 13.05
CA LEU A 31 -2.82 3.12 11.59
C LEU A 31 -3.42 1.84 11.02
N ASP A 32 -3.14 0.68 11.63
CA ASP A 32 -3.78 -0.58 11.26
C ASP A 32 -5.30 -0.50 11.53
N SER A 33 -5.70 0.06 12.68
CA SER A 33 -7.10 0.27 13.02
C SER A 33 -7.80 1.26 12.07
N TYR A 34 -7.09 2.31 11.64
CA TYR A 34 -7.58 3.23 10.60
C TYR A 34 -7.81 2.51 9.28
N VAL A 35 -6.87 1.67 8.85
CA VAL A 35 -6.96 0.90 7.61
C VAL A 35 -8.13 -0.10 7.66
N GLN A 36 -8.37 -0.77 8.80
CA GLN A 36 -9.57 -1.58 9.00
C GLN A 36 -10.86 -0.75 8.93
N GLY A 37 -10.87 0.43 9.55
CA GLY A 37 -12.00 1.36 9.49
C GLY A 37 -12.30 1.82 8.06
N ILE A 38 -11.25 2.16 7.29
CA ILE A 38 -11.36 2.51 5.87
C ILE A 38 -12.00 1.36 5.09
N ALA A 39 -11.50 0.14 5.23
CA ALA A 39 -12.03 -1.03 4.52
C ALA A 39 -13.54 -1.25 4.82
N ALA A 40 -13.93 -1.13 6.10
CA ALA A 40 -15.33 -1.28 6.51
C ALA A 40 -16.23 -0.18 5.93
N VAL A 41 -15.75 1.07 5.86
CA VAL A 41 -16.51 2.23 5.35
C VAL A 41 -16.58 2.22 3.82
N SER A 42 -15.53 1.74 3.14
CA SER A 42 -15.50 1.59 1.68
C SER A 42 -16.62 0.69 1.16
N ALA A 43 -17.06 -0.31 1.94
CA ALA A 43 -18.18 -1.19 1.58
C ALA A 43 -19.57 -0.52 1.67
N LEU A 44 -19.68 0.67 2.28
CA LEU A 44 -20.96 1.35 2.48
C LEU A 44 -21.40 2.16 1.25
N ALA A 45 -22.69 2.53 1.24
CA ALA A 45 -23.26 3.43 0.24
C ALA A 45 -22.54 4.79 0.20
N PRO A 46 -22.38 5.44 -0.98
CA PRO A 46 -21.55 6.62 -1.16
C PRO A 46 -21.83 7.78 -0.18
N VAL A 47 -23.10 8.09 0.07
CA VAL A 47 -23.49 9.16 1.00
C VAL A 47 -23.01 8.84 2.42
N ARG A 48 -23.24 7.61 2.88
CA ARG A 48 -22.84 7.18 4.22
C ARG A 48 -21.33 7.12 4.38
N ARG A 49 -20.63 6.67 3.34
CA ARG A 49 -19.18 6.65 3.23
C ARG A 49 -18.61 8.07 3.41
N GLN A 50 -19.13 9.04 2.65
CA GLN A 50 -18.69 10.43 2.71
C GLN A 50 -18.91 11.05 4.10
N GLU A 51 -20.08 10.84 4.70
CA GLU A 51 -20.39 11.32 6.05
C GLU A 51 -19.38 10.79 7.09
N LEU A 52 -19.08 9.49 7.04
CA LEU A 52 -18.19 8.82 7.99
C LEU A 52 -16.74 9.28 7.85
N PHE A 53 -16.21 9.36 6.63
CA PHE A 53 -14.86 9.86 6.42
C PHE A 53 -14.72 11.32 6.82
N SER A 54 -15.69 12.17 6.47
CA SER A 54 -15.66 13.59 6.84
C SER A 54 -15.71 13.76 8.37
N ALA A 55 -16.56 13.00 9.06
CA ALA A 55 -16.65 13.03 10.52
C ALA A 55 -15.34 12.56 11.19
N GLU A 56 -14.66 11.57 10.62
CA GLU A 56 -13.39 11.05 11.14
C GLU A 56 -12.23 12.03 10.89
N GLU A 57 -12.13 12.62 9.69
CA GLU A 57 -11.15 13.67 9.42
C GLU A 57 -11.31 14.86 10.37
N ASP A 58 -12.55 15.32 10.56
CA ASP A 58 -12.86 16.38 11.49
C ASP A 58 -12.45 16.03 12.93
N TRP A 59 -12.61 14.76 13.32
CA TRP A 59 -12.17 14.28 14.62
C TRP A 59 -10.65 14.34 14.76
N VAL A 60 -9.90 13.83 13.77
CA VAL A 60 -8.42 13.86 13.78
C VAL A 60 -7.91 15.30 13.84
N ARG A 61 -8.48 16.21 13.03
CA ARG A 61 -8.13 17.63 13.03
C ARG A 61 -8.38 18.29 14.39
N ARG A 62 -9.52 18.00 15.04
CA ARG A 62 -9.79 18.50 16.39
C ARG A 62 -8.83 17.94 17.43
N ALA A 63 -8.46 16.67 17.32
CA ALA A 63 -7.54 16.02 18.25
C ALA A 63 -6.10 16.58 18.15
N ILE A 64 -5.66 17.02 16.97
CA ILE A 64 -4.40 17.77 16.79
C ILE A 64 -4.46 19.13 17.51
N GLY A 65 -5.63 19.78 17.50
CA GLY A 65 -5.82 21.10 18.08
C GLY A 65 -5.03 22.17 17.32
N SER A 66 -4.43 23.12 18.06
CA SER A 66 -3.57 24.18 17.48
C SER A 66 -2.08 23.84 17.48
N GLY A 67 -1.71 22.61 17.87
CA GLY A 67 -0.32 22.16 17.90
C GLY A 67 0.18 21.67 16.55
N SER A 68 1.50 21.50 16.43
CA SER A 68 2.07 20.77 15.29
C SER A 68 1.71 19.29 15.42
N PRO A 69 1.11 18.66 14.39
CA PRO A 69 0.77 17.25 14.46
C PRO A 69 2.03 16.40 14.61
N SER A 70 1.95 15.33 15.41
CA SER A 70 2.96 14.28 15.37
C SER A 70 2.89 13.55 14.02
N GLU A 71 3.96 12.86 13.64
CA GLU A 71 4.01 12.05 12.41
C GLU A 71 2.85 11.05 12.34
N LEU A 72 2.41 10.51 13.48
CA LEU A 72 1.30 9.57 13.55
C LEU A 72 -0.05 10.21 13.19
N PHE A 73 -0.30 11.45 13.65
CA PHE A 73 -1.51 12.19 13.28
C PHE A 73 -1.49 12.62 11.81
N ASP A 74 -0.33 13.01 11.28
CA ASP A 74 -0.15 13.30 9.86
C ASP A 74 -0.48 12.07 9.00
N TRP A 75 0.07 10.91 9.35
CA TRP A 75 -0.23 9.66 8.66
C TRP A 75 -1.70 9.27 8.72
N ALA A 76 -2.35 9.40 9.89
CA ALA A 76 -3.78 9.13 10.03
C ALA A 76 -4.63 10.03 9.12
N LEU A 77 -4.29 11.32 9.04
CA LEU A 77 -5.02 12.25 8.19
C LEU A 77 -4.81 11.92 6.70
N ARG A 78 -3.58 11.66 6.29
CA ARG A 78 -3.25 11.28 4.90
C ARG A 78 -3.97 10.00 4.48
N LEU A 79 -4.07 9.01 5.37
CA LEU A 79 -4.85 7.79 5.13
C LEU A 79 -6.33 8.06 4.80
N LEU A 80 -6.98 8.90 5.60
CA LEU A 80 -8.39 9.26 5.39
C LEU A 80 -8.58 10.00 4.07
N GLN A 81 -7.65 10.91 3.74
CA GLN A 81 -7.68 11.66 2.48
C GLN A 81 -7.50 10.76 1.25
N HIS A 82 -6.73 9.66 1.36
CA HIS A 82 -6.61 8.66 0.30
C HIS A 82 -7.86 7.81 0.13
N ALA A 83 -8.46 7.43 1.24
CA ALA A 83 -9.69 6.64 1.24
C ALA A 83 -10.89 7.43 0.69
N HIS A 84 -10.87 8.75 0.87
CA HIS A 84 -11.94 9.63 0.44
C HIS A 84 -11.39 10.98 -0.06
N PRO A 85 -10.93 11.04 -1.31
CA PRO A 85 -10.38 12.27 -1.86
C PRO A 85 -11.49 13.32 -1.97
N VAL A 86 -11.34 14.42 -1.23
CA VAL A 86 -12.19 15.61 -1.38
C VAL A 86 -11.59 16.50 -2.49
N PRO A 87 -12.37 16.85 -3.53
CA PRO A 87 -11.89 17.73 -4.60
C PRO A 87 -11.31 19.03 -4.04
N GLY A 88 -10.05 19.34 -4.39
CA GLY A 88 -9.35 20.55 -3.95
C GLY A 88 -8.77 20.52 -2.52
N MET A 89 -8.96 19.44 -1.77
CA MET A 89 -8.48 19.26 -0.39
C MET A 89 -7.56 18.04 -0.18
N GLY A 90 -7.30 17.27 -1.23
CA GLY A 90 -6.31 16.19 -1.20
C GLY A 90 -4.90 16.69 -0.87
N PRO A 91 -4.00 15.82 -0.38
CA PRO A 91 -2.61 16.19 -0.19
C PRO A 91 -2.06 16.79 -1.49
N LYS A 92 -1.44 17.97 -1.39
CA LYS A 92 -0.61 18.51 -2.47
C LYS A 92 0.61 17.60 -2.57
N ALA A 93 0.45 16.47 -3.22
CA ALA A 93 1.59 15.70 -3.66
C ALA A 93 2.50 16.69 -4.40
N THR A 94 3.81 16.64 -4.13
CA THR A 94 4.77 17.07 -5.14
C THR A 94 4.46 16.20 -6.34
N ALA A 95 3.66 16.74 -7.27
CA ALA A 95 3.30 16.05 -8.48
C ALA A 95 4.59 15.51 -9.07
N LEU A 96 4.64 14.21 -9.34
CA LEU A 96 5.67 13.73 -10.23
C LEU A 96 5.52 14.54 -11.50
N ASN A 97 6.59 15.19 -11.94
CA ASN A 97 6.64 15.81 -13.26
C ASN A 97 6.70 14.75 -14.39
N GLU A 98 6.44 13.49 -14.07
CA GLU A 98 6.52 12.37 -14.98
C GLU A 98 5.24 11.55 -14.94
N ASP A 99 4.79 11.14 -16.12
CA ASP A 99 3.65 10.26 -16.28
C ASP A 99 3.88 8.93 -15.55
N ILE A 100 2.79 8.36 -15.02
CA ILE A 100 2.73 6.99 -14.47
C ILE A 100 1.94 6.12 -15.46
N PRO A 101 2.60 5.38 -16.36
CA PRO A 101 1.92 4.49 -17.29
C PRO A 101 1.16 3.38 -16.56
N VAL A 102 -0.10 3.17 -16.93
CA VAL A 102 -0.92 2.04 -16.49
C VAL A 102 -0.66 0.80 -17.40
N PRO A 103 -0.82 -0.44 -16.89
CA PRO A 103 -1.22 -0.81 -15.54
C PRO A 103 -0.12 -0.60 -14.49
N VAL A 104 -0.51 -0.52 -13.21
CA VAL A 104 0.42 -0.35 -12.08
C VAL A 104 0.50 -1.63 -11.26
N LEU A 105 1.73 -2.09 -11.03
CA LEU A 105 2.08 -3.16 -10.10
C LEU A 105 2.94 -2.59 -8.96
N ILE A 106 2.55 -2.84 -7.71
CA ILE A 106 3.39 -2.66 -6.53
C ILE A 106 3.95 -4.03 -6.16
N VAL A 107 5.25 -4.12 -5.90
CA VAL A 107 5.88 -5.32 -5.35
C VAL A 107 6.49 -5.02 -3.99
N ALA A 108 5.93 -5.65 -2.97
CA ALA A 108 6.21 -5.37 -1.57
C ALA A 108 6.60 -6.63 -0.82
N GLY A 109 7.50 -6.49 0.16
CA GLY A 109 7.97 -7.60 0.97
C GLY A 109 9.22 -7.27 1.76
N GLY A 110 9.65 -8.23 2.57
CA GLY A 110 10.70 -8.05 3.57
C GLY A 110 11.98 -8.82 3.26
N VAL A 111 13.10 -8.32 3.78
CA VAL A 111 14.43 -8.94 3.66
C VAL A 111 14.65 -10.05 4.71
N LYS A 112 14.06 -9.90 5.91
CA LYS A 112 14.47 -10.64 7.12
C LYS A 112 14.22 -12.16 7.09
N THR A 113 13.39 -12.64 6.18
CA THR A 113 12.95 -14.05 6.16
C THR A 113 13.51 -14.83 4.97
N LEU A 114 14.35 -14.22 4.14
CA LEU A 114 14.82 -14.81 2.89
C LEU A 114 16.29 -15.16 2.99
N ASN A 115 16.62 -16.42 2.72
CA ASN A 115 18.00 -16.82 2.45
C ASN A 115 18.34 -16.59 0.96
N ASP A 116 19.59 -16.85 0.57
CA ASP A 116 20.05 -16.61 -0.80
C ASP A 116 19.30 -17.46 -1.84
N ASP A 117 18.93 -18.70 -1.50
CA ASP A 117 18.15 -19.58 -2.38
C ASP A 117 16.72 -19.05 -2.57
N ASP A 118 16.09 -18.54 -1.51
CA ASP A 118 14.76 -17.91 -1.57
C ASP A 118 14.81 -16.66 -2.46
N LEU A 119 15.85 -15.82 -2.31
CA LEU A 119 16.04 -14.63 -3.14
C LEU A 119 16.29 -14.99 -4.61
N HIS A 120 17.06 -16.05 -4.87
CA HIS A 120 17.30 -16.54 -6.23
C HIS A 120 16.01 -17.07 -6.87
N ASN A 121 15.26 -17.90 -6.13
CA ASN A 121 13.99 -18.45 -6.60
C ASN A 121 12.96 -17.36 -6.85
N LEU A 122 12.82 -16.39 -5.93
CA LEU A 122 11.95 -15.23 -6.11
C LEU A 122 12.33 -14.41 -7.34
N THR A 123 13.63 -14.18 -7.55
CA THR A 123 14.13 -13.46 -8.72
C THR A 123 13.73 -14.16 -10.02
N ASN A 124 13.89 -15.49 -10.09
CA ASN A 124 13.52 -16.26 -11.27
C ASN A 124 12.01 -16.24 -11.53
N MET A 125 11.19 -16.36 -10.48
CA MET A 125 9.74 -16.28 -10.60
C MET A 125 9.29 -14.89 -11.07
N LEU A 126 9.84 -13.82 -10.51
CA LEU A 126 9.54 -12.44 -10.93
C LEU A 126 10.00 -12.20 -12.37
N ALA A 127 11.14 -12.73 -12.79
CA ALA A 127 11.62 -12.58 -14.17
C ALA A 127 10.66 -13.23 -15.19
N LEU A 128 10.09 -14.39 -14.86
CA LEU A 128 9.04 -15.02 -15.66
C LEU A 128 7.76 -14.16 -15.65
N ALA A 129 7.34 -13.71 -14.48
CA ALA A 129 6.10 -12.95 -14.32
C ALA A 129 6.14 -11.57 -14.99
N PHE A 130 7.32 -10.94 -15.05
CA PHE A 130 7.56 -9.66 -15.72
C PHE A 130 7.62 -9.79 -17.25
N SER A 131 7.70 -11.01 -17.79
CA SER A 131 7.68 -11.21 -19.24
C SER A 131 6.37 -10.68 -19.83
N GLY A 132 6.49 -9.76 -20.79
CA GLY A 132 5.34 -9.09 -21.43
C GLY A 132 4.66 -8.02 -20.57
N LEU A 133 5.17 -7.74 -19.37
CA LEU A 133 4.61 -6.70 -18.50
C LEU A 133 4.76 -5.31 -19.15
N ARG A 134 3.73 -4.47 -18.96
CA ARG A 134 3.67 -3.09 -19.43
C ARG A 134 3.29 -2.18 -18.27
N GLY A 135 3.52 -0.88 -18.42
CA GLY A 135 3.05 0.12 -17.46
C GLY A 135 4.10 0.49 -16.41
N THR A 136 3.77 0.39 -15.13
CA THR A 136 4.66 0.80 -14.03
C THR A 136 4.79 -0.27 -12.97
N VAL A 137 6.02 -0.51 -12.51
CA VAL A 137 6.33 -1.32 -11.33
C VAL A 137 6.89 -0.40 -10.24
N ILE A 138 6.34 -0.46 -9.03
CA ILE A 138 6.79 0.29 -7.86
C ILE A 138 7.32 -0.67 -6.80
N SER A 139 8.48 -0.38 -6.22
CA SER A 139 9.03 -1.12 -5.08
C SER A 139 9.99 -0.25 -4.25
N GLY A 140 10.68 -0.83 -3.26
CA GLY A 140 11.51 -0.10 -2.28
C GLY A 140 12.82 0.50 -2.81
N GLY A 141 13.22 0.24 -4.06
CA GLY A 141 14.39 0.90 -4.69
C GLY A 141 15.75 0.55 -4.08
N THR A 142 15.87 -0.56 -3.35
CA THR A 142 17.13 -1.05 -2.76
C THR A 142 17.61 -2.33 -3.42
N ASP A 143 18.91 -2.63 -3.30
CA ASP A 143 19.51 -3.84 -3.90
C ASP A 143 19.33 -5.11 -3.05
N GLY A 144 18.83 -4.97 -1.82
CA GLY A 144 18.56 -6.07 -0.89
C GLY A 144 17.09 -6.49 -0.83
N GLY A 145 16.86 -7.78 -0.50
CA GLY A 145 15.54 -8.38 -0.30
C GLY A 145 14.64 -8.34 -1.52
N VAL A 146 13.32 -8.24 -1.29
CA VAL A 146 12.32 -8.19 -2.37
C VAL A 146 12.57 -7.05 -3.38
N PRO A 147 12.88 -5.80 -2.98
CA PRO A 147 13.23 -4.75 -3.95
C PRO A 147 14.45 -5.10 -4.82
N GLY A 148 15.43 -5.82 -4.26
CA GLY A 148 16.60 -6.30 -4.99
C GLY A 148 16.26 -7.39 -6.00
N CYS A 149 15.37 -8.32 -5.64
CA CYS A 149 14.83 -9.33 -6.56
C CYS A 149 14.05 -8.68 -7.71
N VAL A 150 13.28 -7.63 -7.43
CA VAL A 150 12.55 -6.85 -8.46
C VAL A 150 13.52 -6.19 -9.44
N GLY A 151 14.59 -5.56 -8.94
CA GLY A 151 15.64 -4.98 -9.78
C GLY A 151 16.34 -6.04 -10.63
N ALA A 152 16.66 -7.19 -10.04
CA ALA A 152 17.30 -8.31 -10.73
C ALA A 152 16.41 -8.91 -11.84
N ALA A 153 15.14 -9.18 -11.53
CA ALA A 153 14.15 -9.68 -12.48
C ALA A 153 13.91 -8.73 -13.64
N THR A 154 13.97 -7.42 -13.37
CA THR A 154 13.87 -6.36 -14.38
C THR A 154 15.08 -6.37 -15.32
N ALA A 155 16.29 -6.56 -14.80
CA ALA A 155 17.50 -6.62 -15.61
C ALA A 155 17.47 -7.76 -16.64
N VAL A 156 16.83 -8.89 -16.31
CA VAL A 156 16.63 -10.03 -17.23
C VAL A 156 15.80 -9.64 -18.46
N GLN A 157 14.87 -8.68 -18.32
CA GLN A 157 14.04 -8.21 -19.45
C GLN A 157 14.84 -7.37 -20.47
N GLY A 158 15.99 -6.82 -20.05
CA GLY A 158 16.85 -5.97 -20.86
C GLY A 158 16.16 -4.69 -21.36
N GLN A 159 16.70 -4.12 -22.43
CA GLN A 159 16.22 -2.85 -23.01
C GLN A 159 14.85 -2.93 -23.69
N LYS A 160 14.29 -4.14 -23.86
CA LYS A 160 12.99 -4.36 -24.53
C LYS A 160 11.79 -4.34 -23.59
N ARG A 161 12.00 -4.09 -22.29
CA ARG A 161 10.89 -3.98 -21.33
C ARG A 161 9.96 -2.83 -21.70
N SER A 162 8.67 -3.04 -21.47
CA SER A 162 7.61 -2.07 -21.76
C SER A 162 7.01 -1.45 -20.50
N PHE A 163 7.74 -1.54 -19.38
CA PHE A 163 7.35 -0.95 -18.10
C PHE A 163 8.47 -0.12 -17.50
N LYS A 164 8.08 0.88 -16.71
CA LYS A 164 8.96 1.72 -15.90
C LYS A 164 9.07 1.16 -14.49
N LEU A 165 10.28 1.09 -13.95
CA LEU A 165 10.55 0.64 -12.59
C LEU A 165 10.88 1.83 -11.69
N ILE A 166 10.03 2.07 -10.69
CA ILE A 166 10.12 3.20 -9.75
C ILE A 166 10.45 2.68 -8.35
N GLY A 167 11.46 3.29 -7.73
CA GLY A 167 11.97 2.91 -6.41
C GLY A 167 11.65 4.00 -5.41
N VAL A 168 10.86 3.71 -4.38
CA VAL A 168 10.44 4.69 -3.37
C VAL A 168 11.13 4.37 -2.05
N ARG A 169 12.00 5.27 -1.60
CA ARG A 169 12.92 5.04 -0.47
C ARG A 169 13.15 6.30 0.36
N PRO A 170 13.66 6.19 1.60
CA PRO A 170 14.10 7.37 2.34
C PRO A 170 15.22 8.13 1.61
N GLU A 171 15.32 9.42 1.90
CA GLU A 171 16.42 10.28 1.41
C GLU A 171 17.79 9.74 1.82
N HIS A 172 17.92 9.32 3.08
CA HIS A 172 19.09 8.65 3.62
C HIS A 172 18.78 7.18 3.88
N LEU A 173 19.50 6.30 3.19
CA LEU A 173 19.40 4.86 3.40
C LEU A 173 20.06 4.46 4.73
N PRO A 174 19.46 3.53 5.50
CA PRO A 174 20.10 2.97 6.69
C PRO A 174 21.46 2.34 6.38
N ALA A 175 22.34 2.30 7.38
CA ALA A 175 23.67 1.70 7.23
C ALA A 175 23.60 0.27 6.68
N GLY A 176 24.43 -0.02 5.68
CA GLY A 176 24.48 -1.33 5.01
C GLY A 176 23.40 -1.57 3.95
N VAL A 177 22.44 -0.66 3.79
CA VAL A 177 21.46 -0.70 2.71
C VAL A 177 21.95 0.15 1.54
N ARG A 178 21.86 -0.38 0.32
CA ARG A 178 22.29 0.33 -0.88
C ARG A 178 21.13 0.58 -1.84
N ALA A 179 21.27 1.69 -2.54
CA ALA A 179 20.43 2.07 -3.65
C ALA A 179 20.63 1.09 -4.81
N ASP A 180 19.54 0.66 -5.45
CA ASP A 180 19.62 -0.14 -6.66
C ASP A 180 19.62 0.76 -7.91
N SER A 181 20.65 0.63 -8.74
CA SER A 181 20.80 1.39 -10.00
C SER A 181 19.95 0.86 -11.16
N ARG A 182 19.29 -0.30 -10.99
CA ARG A 182 18.43 -0.92 -12.01
C ARG A 182 17.04 -0.28 -12.11
N TYR A 183 16.69 0.58 -11.15
CA TYR A 183 15.45 1.36 -11.15
C TYR A 183 15.57 2.56 -12.08
N ASP A 184 14.55 2.83 -12.88
CA ASP A 184 14.54 3.95 -13.83
C ASP A 184 14.41 5.29 -13.12
N LEU A 185 13.64 5.31 -12.03
CA LEU A 185 13.40 6.50 -11.23
C LEU A 185 13.49 6.15 -9.74
N ALA A 186 14.24 6.94 -8.99
CA ALA A 186 14.29 6.87 -7.54
C ALA A 186 13.58 8.08 -6.95
N ILE A 187 12.60 7.82 -6.09
CA ILE A 187 11.79 8.83 -5.40
C ILE A 187 12.14 8.77 -3.93
N SER A 188 12.56 9.92 -3.40
CA SER A 188 12.84 10.09 -1.99
C SER A 188 11.57 10.54 -1.26
N ALA A 189 11.16 9.77 -0.26
CA ALA A 189 10.06 10.13 0.64
C ALA A 189 10.48 9.83 2.08
N GLY A 190 10.30 10.77 3.00
CA GLY A 190 10.85 10.65 4.36
C GLY A 190 12.37 10.79 4.41
N ARG A 191 12.94 10.79 5.63
CA ARG A 191 14.36 11.13 5.85
C ARG A 191 15.27 9.93 6.01
N ASP A 192 15.30 9.31 7.20
CA ASP A 192 16.45 8.48 7.59
C ASP A 192 16.14 6.99 7.79
N ARG A 193 14.92 6.55 7.45
CA ARG A 193 14.48 5.16 7.62
C ARG A 193 13.34 4.78 6.69
N PHE A 194 13.21 3.47 6.48
CA PHE A 194 11.97 2.90 5.97
C PHE A 194 10.85 3.10 7.00
N SER A 195 9.70 3.55 6.52
CA SER A 195 8.53 3.92 7.31
C SER A 195 7.29 3.89 6.43
N LEU A 196 6.15 4.22 7.01
CA LEU A 196 4.89 4.32 6.26
C LEU A 196 4.84 5.57 5.38
N THR A 197 5.73 6.54 5.59
CA THR A 197 5.86 7.71 4.71
C THR A 197 6.12 7.32 3.26
N GLN A 198 6.97 6.32 3.00
CA GLN A 198 7.21 5.85 1.64
C GLN A 198 5.97 5.19 1.02
N VAL A 199 5.25 4.39 1.82
CA VAL A 199 3.99 3.75 1.40
C VAL A 199 2.95 4.78 1.01
N LEU A 200 2.66 5.72 1.91
CA LEU A 200 1.68 6.78 1.66
C LEU A 200 2.09 7.66 0.47
N HIS A 201 3.38 7.92 0.29
CA HIS A 201 3.85 8.79 -0.79
C HIS A 201 3.58 8.23 -2.18
N TYR A 202 3.80 6.93 -2.43
CA TYR A 202 3.50 6.41 -3.75
C TYR A 202 1.98 6.30 -3.99
N TRP A 203 1.16 6.08 -2.95
CA TRP A 203 -0.30 6.18 -3.09
C TRP A 203 -0.73 7.61 -3.43
N GLU A 204 -0.06 8.64 -2.89
CA GLU A 204 -0.25 10.04 -3.28
C GLU A 204 0.11 10.30 -4.73
N MET A 205 1.23 9.74 -5.20
CA MET A 205 1.65 9.82 -6.59
C MET A 205 0.61 9.18 -7.52
N LEU A 206 0.12 7.99 -7.18
CA LEU A 206 -0.89 7.27 -7.96
C LEU A 206 -2.20 8.06 -8.02
N SER A 207 -2.66 8.57 -6.88
CA SER A 207 -3.85 9.42 -6.80
C SER A 207 -3.70 10.71 -7.61
N ALA A 208 -2.54 11.38 -7.52
CA ALA A 208 -2.25 12.59 -8.28
C ALA A 208 -2.14 12.34 -9.80
N ALA A 209 -1.69 11.15 -10.20
CA ALA A 209 -1.69 10.70 -11.59
C ALA A 209 -3.07 10.21 -12.08
N GLY A 210 -4.09 10.25 -11.23
CA GLY A 210 -5.45 9.80 -11.57
C GLY A 210 -5.57 8.27 -11.72
N VAL A 211 -4.64 7.50 -11.19
CA VAL A 211 -4.70 6.03 -11.21
C VAL A 211 -5.70 5.56 -10.14
N PRO A 212 -6.82 4.93 -10.51
CA PRO A 212 -7.79 4.43 -9.54
C PRO A 212 -7.16 3.33 -8.68
N PRO A 213 -7.30 3.35 -7.34
CA PRO A 213 -6.72 2.30 -6.50
C PRO A 213 -7.17 0.89 -6.88
N ALA A 214 -8.41 0.72 -7.34
CA ALA A 214 -8.97 -0.56 -7.77
C ALA A 214 -8.29 -1.17 -9.02
N GLU A 215 -7.54 -0.36 -9.78
CA GLU A 215 -6.77 -0.84 -10.94
C GLU A 215 -5.32 -1.21 -10.58
N VAL A 216 -4.89 -0.87 -9.37
CA VAL A 216 -3.54 -1.15 -8.87
C VAL A 216 -3.47 -2.59 -8.36
N ARG A 217 -2.49 -3.34 -8.85
CA ARG A 217 -2.14 -4.66 -8.31
C ARG A 217 -1.01 -4.52 -7.31
N LEU A 218 -1.10 -5.24 -6.19
CA LEU A 218 -0.01 -5.41 -5.24
C LEU A 218 0.35 -6.88 -5.15
N LEU A 219 1.61 -7.21 -5.40
CA LEU A 219 2.21 -8.52 -5.12
C LEU A 219 3.01 -8.46 -3.81
N GLY A 220 2.57 -9.21 -2.80
CA GLY A 220 3.21 -9.34 -1.50
C GLY A 220 4.02 -10.62 -1.36
N TYR A 221 5.25 -10.53 -0.84
CA TYR A 221 6.08 -11.69 -0.51
C TYR A 221 6.66 -11.55 0.91
N GLY A 222 6.22 -12.43 1.83
CA GLY A 222 6.59 -12.38 3.24
C GLY A 222 6.29 -11.01 3.82
N GLY A 223 7.27 -10.42 4.51
CA GLY A 223 7.22 -9.01 4.90
C GLY A 223 7.23 -8.76 6.40
N GLY A 224 7.61 -7.53 6.76
CA GLY A 224 7.55 -7.03 8.14
C GLY A 224 6.36 -6.10 8.35
N THR A 225 6.42 -5.28 9.40
CA THR A 225 5.34 -4.34 9.77
C THR A 225 4.97 -3.36 8.65
N ILE A 226 5.95 -2.86 7.88
CA ILE A 226 5.69 -1.93 6.77
C ILE A 226 4.91 -2.63 5.66
N SER A 227 5.37 -3.82 5.22
CA SER A 227 4.68 -4.60 4.19
C SER A 227 3.30 -5.05 4.66
N ALA A 228 3.14 -5.42 5.94
CA ALA A 228 1.83 -5.77 6.50
C ALA A 228 0.83 -4.61 6.36
N PHE A 229 1.26 -3.40 6.72
CA PHE A 229 0.44 -2.20 6.53
C PHE A 229 0.17 -1.94 5.04
N GLU A 230 1.18 -2.09 4.19
CA GLU A 230 1.08 -1.89 2.74
C GLU A 230 0.01 -2.78 2.09
N TYR A 231 -0.01 -4.07 2.45
CA TYR A 231 -0.99 -5.03 1.94
C TYR A 231 -2.41 -4.65 2.37
N ARG A 232 -2.59 -4.30 3.65
CA ARG A 232 -3.89 -3.92 4.22
C ARG A 232 -4.39 -2.60 3.65
N LEU A 233 -3.50 -1.63 3.45
CA LEU A 233 -3.84 -0.35 2.85
C LEU A 233 -4.31 -0.54 1.41
N ALA A 234 -3.57 -1.32 0.61
CA ALA A 234 -3.97 -1.64 -0.75
C ALA A 234 -5.36 -2.28 -0.80
N LEU A 235 -5.63 -3.26 0.07
CA LEU A 235 -6.95 -3.89 0.20
C LEU A 235 -8.04 -2.88 0.57
N ALA A 236 -7.79 -2.03 1.57
CA ALA A 236 -8.75 -1.07 2.09
C ALA A 236 -9.12 0.03 1.07
N LEU A 237 -8.17 0.40 0.21
CA LEU A 237 -8.39 1.32 -0.91
C LEU A 237 -9.06 0.64 -2.12
N GLY A 238 -9.23 -0.69 -2.09
CA GLY A 238 -9.87 -1.47 -3.15
C GLY A 238 -8.91 -2.05 -4.19
N GLY A 239 -7.59 -1.91 -4.01
CA GLY A 239 -6.58 -2.50 -4.88
C GLY A 239 -6.60 -4.03 -4.87
N ILE A 240 -6.06 -4.63 -5.93
CA ILE A 240 -6.05 -6.08 -6.12
C ILE A 240 -4.76 -6.62 -5.49
N VAL A 241 -4.88 -7.36 -4.39
CA VAL A 241 -3.72 -7.81 -3.60
C VAL A 241 -3.55 -9.30 -3.73
N GLY A 242 -2.37 -9.72 -4.16
CA GLY A 242 -1.96 -11.11 -4.22
C GLY A 242 -0.78 -11.32 -3.29
N VAL A 243 -0.88 -12.24 -2.34
CA VAL A 243 0.23 -12.56 -1.43
C VAL A 243 0.67 -14.00 -1.65
N VAL A 244 1.98 -14.23 -1.68
CA VAL A 244 2.54 -15.56 -1.94
C VAL A 244 2.38 -16.45 -0.71
N GLU A 245 1.62 -17.54 -0.84
CA GLU A 245 1.42 -18.53 0.21
C GLU A 245 2.73 -19.18 0.62
N GLY A 246 2.88 -19.45 1.92
CA GLY A 246 4.09 -20.08 2.46
C GLY A 246 5.32 -19.17 2.49
N SER A 247 5.21 -17.91 2.03
CA SER A 247 6.30 -16.91 2.17
C SER A 247 6.46 -16.38 3.61
N GLY A 248 5.54 -16.75 4.51
CA GLY A 248 5.61 -16.48 5.95
C GLY A 248 5.29 -15.04 6.36
N ALA A 249 5.56 -14.73 7.63
CA ALA A 249 5.49 -13.39 8.21
C ALA A 249 4.20 -12.61 7.88
N ALA A 250 4.31 -11.37 7.34
CA ALA A 250 3.16 -10.50 7.08
C ALA A 250 2.16 -11.06 6.06
N ALA A 251 2.64 -11.75 5.01
CA ALA A 251 1.80 -12.38 4.01
C ALA A 251 0.93 -13.49 4.63
N GLU A 252 1.55 -14.38 5.40
CA GLU A 252 0.86 -15.47 6.09
C GLU A 252 -0.12 -14.94 7.15
N ALA A 253 0.27 -13.91 7.89
CA ALA A 253 -0.61 -13.27 8.88
C ALA A 253 -1.84 -12.63 8.23
N LEU A 254 -1.71 -12.08 7.01
CA LEU A 254 -2.82 -11.49 6.27
C LEU A 254 -3.83 -12.54 5.82
N LEU A 255 -3.37 -13.68 5.29
CA LEU A 255 -4.23 -14.79 4.85
C LEU A 255 -4.99 -15.45 6.01
N ASN A 256 -4.39 -15.46 7.20
CA ASN A 256 -5.00 -16.02 8.40
C ASN A 256 -5.90 -15.04 9.16
N ASP A 257 -5.90 -13.75 8.81
CA ASP A 257 -6.74 -12.74 9.47
C ASP A 257 -8.20 -12.85 8.98
N PRO A 258 -9.17 -13.12 9.87
CA PRO A 258 -10.58 -13.30 9.50
C PRO A 258 -11.21 -12.08 8.83
N PHE A 259 -10.73 -10.86 9.13
CA PHE A 259 -11.25 -9.66 8.50
C PHE A 259 -10.75 -9.53 7.07
N TRP A 260 -9.42 -9.63 6.85
CA TRP A 260 -8.80 -9.41 5.55
C TRP A 260 -9.07 -10.54 4.56
N ARG A 261 -9.06 -11.81 5.02
CA ARG A 261 -9.30 -12.97 4.16
C ARG A 261 -10.68 -13.01 3.51
N CYS A 262 -11.65 -12.27 4.06
CA CYS A 262 -13.01 -12.20 3.53
C CYS A 262 -13.17 -11.15 2.42
N LEU A 263 -12.14 -10.34 2.15
CA LEU A 263 -12.21 -9.34 1.11
C LEU A 263 -12.00 -9.97 -0.28
N PRO A 264 -12.85 -9.66 -1.27
CA PRO A 264 -12.82 -10.32 -2.59
C PRO A 264 -11.60 -9.95 -3.43
N ASN A 265 -10.87 -8.91 -3.04
CA ASN A 265 -9.67 -8.42 -3.71
C ASN A 265 -8.36 -8.96 -3.09
N LEU A 266 -8.44 -9.95 -2.20
CA LEU A 266 -7.28 -10.68 -1.68
C LEU A 266 -7.15 -12.06 -2.33
N PHE A 267 -5.99 -12.32 -2.94
CA PHE A 267 -5.65 -13.59 -3.58
C PHE A 267 -4.49 -14.26 -2.86
N ALA A 268 -4.71 -15.51 -2.46
CA ALA A 268 -3.64 -16.39 -2.02
C ALA A 268 -2.94 -16.97 -3.27
N LEU A 269 -1.67 -16.65 -3.46
CA LEU A 269 -0.92 -17.03 -4.65
C LEU A 269 0.04 -18.18 -4.34
N SER A 270 -0.10 -19.29 -5.07
CA SER A 270 0.90 -20.35 -5.00
C SER A 270 2.27 -19.85 -5.51
N CYS A 271 3.33 -20.32 -4.85
CA CYS A 271 4.71 -19.88 -5.09
C CYS A 271 5.30 -20.47 -6.40
N ASN A 272 4.77 -20.06 -7.56
CA ASN A 272 5.32 -20.40 -8.88
C ASN A 272 5.16 -19.27 -9.90
N GLY A 273 6.08 -19.21 -10.87
CA GLY A 273 6.16 -18.12 -11.85
C GLY A 273 4.89 -17.93 -12.70
N LYS A 274 4.18 -19.02 -13.05
CA LYS A 274 2.95 -18.92 -13.87
C LYS A 274 1.81 -18.26 -13.11
N THR A 275 1.62 -18.64 -11.84
CA THR A 275 0.58 -18.05 -10.99
C THR A 275 0.83 -16.57 -10.75
N LEU A 276 2.10 -16.20 -10.50
CA LEU A 276 2.47 -14.79 -10.36
C LEU A 276 2.27 -14.02 -11.67
N GLN A 277 2.61 -14.62 -12.81
CA GLN A 277 2.35 -14.03 -14.12
C GLN A 277 0.85 -13.80 -14.31
N ASP A 278 0.02 -14.80 -14.06
CA ASP A 278 -1.43 -14.68 -14.25
C ASP A 278 -2.02 -13.60 -13.35
N PHE A 279 -1.55 -13.49 -12.11
CA PHE A 279 -1.97 -12.42 -11.20
C PHE A 279 -1.59 -11.04 -11.75
N ILE A 280 -0.31 -10.85 -12.07
CA ILE A 280 0.25 -9.57 -12.53
C ILE A 280 -0.44 -9.10 -13.83
N HIS A 281 -0.72 -10.03 -14.74
CA HIS A 281 -1.35 -9.75 -16.03
C HIS A 281 -2.89 -9.70 -15.97
N GLY A 282 -3.49 -9.90 -14.79
CA GLY A 282 -4.93 -9.86 -14.60
C GLY A 282 -5.67 -11.02 -15.28
N GLN A 283 -5.01 -12.17 -15.40
CA GLN A 283 -5.50 -13.40 -16.03
C GLN A 283 -5.97 -14.45 -15.01
N LEU A 284 -5.74 -14.23 -13.71
CA LEU A 284 -6.36 -15.09 -12.69
C LEU A 284 -7.88 -14.94 -12.76
N GLN A 285 -8.54 -16.07 -13.03
CA GLN A 285 -9.99 -16.17 -12.91
C GLN A 285 -10.35 -16.14 -11.42
N GLU A 286 -11.45 -15.49 -11.07
CA GLU A 286 -12.02 -15.54 -9.73
C GLU A 286 -12.24 -17.00 -9.34
N THR A 287 -11.38 -17.53 -8.48
CA THR A 287 -11.70 -18.77 -7.78
C THR A 287 -12.76 -18.39 -6.77
N THR A 288 -14.00 -18.81 -7.00
CA THR A 288 -15.09 -18.73 -6.02
C THR A 288 -14.53 -19.10 -4.65
N PRO A 289 -14.69 -18.26 -3.61
CA PRO A 289 -14.24 -18.62 -2.28
C PRO A 289 -14.94 -19.93 -1.86
N PRO A 290 -14.25 -20.81 -1.09
CA PRO A 290 -14.85 -22.05 -0.59
C PRO A 290 -16.09 -21.80 0.28
#